data_AF-A0A539DB66-F1
#
_entry.id   AF-A0A539DB66-F1
#
_cell.length_a   1.000
_cell.length_b   1.000
_cell.length_c   1.000
_cell.angle_alpha   90.00
_cell.angle_beta   90.00
_cell.angle_gamma   90.00
#
_symmetry.space_group_name_H-M   'P 1'
#
loop_
_entity.id
_entity.type
_entity.pdbx_description
1 polymer ?
#
loop_
_entity_poly.entity_id
_entity_poly.type
_entity_poly.pdbx_seq_one_letter_code
_entity_poly.pdbx_strand_id
1 'polypeptide(L)'
;MGRKPLERNEIAEDAPVTHDRPLQSVRLVERAGGWMATASFALAAAWVSATFTIAIAVLGATRIASMTSVETAALVFVAFLPAALLVFAGAAAREGVRAQAQARRLADAADRMMNPSPVAEAAARRLGISVRGEIAALDRSLGETLSKLQAVEAVIARQTQAVEQSAATAQQGAGHLVNGLERERAVLGKISEDLAAQAVRVSEAIGRQTQAISASAREADAQLRAADQVLEDRVQSFGATAALMGDRTAMLTQAAAQTNGSTQRLEAALAGALDTLAKATSLTEAAKQSTESATLAASATAGAVRDTAARAIDDAKRVAELIRAEAQAVEREAATALERLREAAEAARFAAEG
;
A
#
# COMPACT_ATOMS: atom_id res chain seq x y z
N MET A 1 -81.02 -98.18 -9.01
CA MET A 1 -82.36 -98.77 -8.80
C MET A 1 -82.66 -98.72 -7.30
N GLY A 2 -83.80 -98.14 -6.89
CA GLY A 2 -84.32 -98.20 -5.50
C GLY A 2 -83.80 -97.13 -4.52
N ARG A 3 -84.27 -95.88 -4.60
CA ARG A 3 -85.20 -95.27 -3.61
C ARG A 3 -85.65 -96.19 -2.46
N LYS A 4 -85.47 -95.76 -1.20
CA LYS A 4 -86.55 -95.12 -0.41
C LYS A 4 -86.06 -94.60 0.96
N PRO A 5 -86.82 -93.68 1.58
CA PRO A 5 -86.42 -92.73 2.63
C PRO A 5 -87.00 -93.13 4.01
N LEU A 6 -87.11 -92.15 4.92
CA LEU A 6 -87.74 -92.17 6.27
C LEU A 6 -86.71 -92.54 7.36
N GLU A 7 -86.54 -91.82 8.48
CA GLU A 7 -87.45 -90.93 9.20
C GLU A 7 -86.69 -89.73 9.78
N ARG A 8 -87.23 -88.54 9.52
CA ARG A 8 -87.05 -87.33 10.32
C ARG A 8 -88.37 -87.18 11.09
N ASN A 9 -88.37 -87.49 12.37
CA ASN A 9 -89.27 -86.89 13.35
C ASN A 9 -88.68 -87.11 14.76
N GLU A 10 -88.22 -86.03 15.37
CA GLU A 10 -88.84 -85.42 16.56
C GLU A 10 -88.65 -86.28 17.81
N ILE A 11 -87.81 -85.79 18.73
CA ILE A 11 -88.18 -85.52 20.12
C ILE A 11 -87.10 -84.61 20.73
N ALA A 12 -87.59 -83.60 21.45
CA ALA A 12 -86.92 -82.78 22.44
C ALA A 12 -85.97 -81.69 21.92
N GLU A 13 -86.60 -80.58 21.52
CA GLU A 13 -86.41 -79.28 22.17
C GLU A 13 -85.82 -79.41 23.59
N ASP A 14 -84.49 -79.30 23.69
CA ASP A 14 -83.81 -79.07 24.96
C ASP A 14 -83.29 -77.64 24.93
N ALA A 15 -83.71 -76.87 25.92
CA ALA A 15 -83.64 -75.43 26.02
C ALA A 15 -82.21 -74.89 25.79
N PRO A 16 -82.04 -73.61 25.39
CA PRO A 16 -80.74 -72.96 25.51
C PRO A 16 -80.36 -72.97 26.99
N VAL A 17 -79.48 -73.90 27.34
CA VAL A 17 -78.87 -73.99 28.65
C VAL A 17 -78.07 -72.71 28.85
N THR A 18 -78.72 -71.75 29.52
CA THR A 18 -78.18 -70.47 29.93
C THR A 18 -77.13 -70.71 31.01
N HIS A 19 -75.94 -71.14 30.61
CA HIS A 19 -74.75 -71.23 31.46
C HIS A 19 -74.06 -69.86 31.61
N ASP A 20 -74.84 -68.84 31.98
CA ASP A 20 -74.35 -67.48 32.20
C ASP A 20 -74.65 -66.98 33.63
N ARG A 21 -74.70 -67.91 34.59
CA ARG A 21 -74.99 -67.63 36.01
C ARG A 21 -73.85 -67.80 37.04
N PRO A 22 -72.56 -68.02 36.71
CA PRO A 22 -71.50 -67.91 37.72
C PRO A 22 -70.85 -66.51 37.80
N LEU A 23 -71.05 -65.61 36.82
CA LEU A 23 -70.34 -64.32 36.78
C LEU A 23 -71.15 -63.12 37.32
N GLN A 24 -72.47 -63.22 37.47
CA GLN A 24 -73.28 -62.14 38.05
C GLN A 24 -73.18 -62.06 39.58
N SER A 25 -73.06 -63.20 40.28
CA SER A 25 -72.95 -63.23 41.74
C SER A 25 -71.62 -62.66 42.25
N VAL A 26 -70.53 -62.79 41.49
CA VAL A 26 -69.22 -62.21 41.84
C VAL A 26 -69.23 -60.68 41.71
N ARG A 27 -69.83 -60.15 40.64
CA ARG A 27 -69.93 -58.69 40.44
C ARG A 27 -70.85 -58.00 41.45
N LEU A 28 -71.87 -58.70 41.97
CA LEU A 28 -72.73 -58.18 43.03
C LEU A 28 -72.00 -58.06 44.38
N VAL A 29 -71.09 -58.98 44.69
CA VAL A 29 -70.31 -58.95 45.95
C VAL A 29 -69.17 -57.93 45.90
N GLU A 30 -68.53 -57.73 44.74
CA GLU A 30 -67.56 -56.63 44.56
C GLU A 30 -68.22 -55.25 44.66
N ARG A 31 -69.42 -55.08 44.10
CA ARG A 31 -70.21 -53.86 44.30
C ARG A 31 -70.68 -53.68 45.75
N ALA A 32 -71.00 -54.78 46.45
CA ALA A 32 -71.44 -54.75 47.84
C ALA A 32 -70.37 -54.20 48.81
N GLY A 33 -69.09 -54.51 48.59
CA GLY A 33 -68.01 -53.94 49.41
C GLY A 33 -67.64 -52.52 49.02
N GLY A 34 -67.88 -52.12 47.77
CA GLY A 34 -67.59 -50.78 47.26
C GLY A 34 -68.53 -49.71 47.82
N TRP A 35 -69.84 -49.97 47.88
CA TRP A 35 -70.81 -48.98 48.35
C TRP A 35 -70.65 -48.64 49.84
N MET A 36 -70.20 -49.59 50.67
CA MET A 36 -69.96 -49.35 52.09
C MET A 36 -68.78 -48.39 52.34
N ALA A 37 -67.70 -48.54 51.56
CA ALA A 37 -66.59 -47.61 51.63
C ALA A 37 -67.04 -46.20 51.20
N THR A 38 -67.74 -46.09 50.07
CA THR A 38 -68.25 -44.79 49.61
C THR A 38 -69.27 -44.18 50.58
N ALA A 39 -70.10 -44.99 51.24
CA ALA A 39 -71.05 -44.52 52.25
C ALA A 39 -70.34 -43.97 53.50
N SER A 40 -69.28 -44.65 53.97
CA SER A 40 -68.49 -44.15 55.10
C SER A 40 -67.78 -42.84 54.80
N PHE A 41 -67.24 -42.68 53.58
CA PHE A 41 -66.66 -41.41 53.13
C PHE A 41 -67.70 -40.31 52.99
N ALA A 42 -68.88 -40.60 52.44
CA ALA A 42 -69.97 -39.64 52.32
C ALA A 42 -70.45 -39.16 53.70
N LEU A 43 -70.58 -40.08 54.66
CA LEU A 43 -70.97 -39.76 56.03
C LEU A 43 -69.89 -38.94 56.75
N ALA A 44 -68.62 -39.29 56.57
CA ALA A 44 -67.49 -38.51 57.10
C ALA A 44 -67.46 -37.09 56.53
N ALA A 45 -67.70 -36.93 55.22
CA ALA A 45 -67.77 -35.63 54.58
C ALA A 45 -68.96 -34.80 55.12
N ALA A 46 -70.14 -35.42 55.27
CA ALA A 46 -71.32 -34.78 55.83
C ALA A 46 -71.09 -34.32 57.29
N TRP A 47 -70.34 -35.10 58.08
CA TRP A 47 -69.97 -34.74 59.44
C TRP A 47 -69.06 -33.51 59.49
N VAL A 48 -68.00 -33.49 58.66
CA VAL A 48 -67.08 -32.36 58.59
C VAL A 48 -67.84 -31.11 58.15
N SER A 49 -68.67 -31.20 57.11
CA SER A 49 -69.46 -30.06 56.65
C SER A 49 -70.43 -29.57 57.74
N ALA A 50 -71.12 -30.46 58.43
CA ALA A 50 -72.02 -30.09 59.54
C ALA A 50 -71.27 -29.39 60.68
N THR A 51 -70.08 -29.89 61.04
CA THR A 51 -69.25 -29.28 62.09
C THR A 51 -68.83 -27.86 61.71
N PHE A 52 -68.38 -27.65 60.47
CA PHE A 52 -68.03 -26.32 59.98
C PHE A 52 -69.26 -25.39 59.88
N THR A 53 -70.41 -25.87 59.41
CA THR A 53 -71.64 -25.08 59.35
C THR A 53 -72.09 -24.64 60.74
N ILE A 54 -72.08 -25.54 61.72
CA ILE A 54 -72.42 -25.22 63.11
C ILE A 54 -71.40 -24.24 63.71
N ALA A 55 -70.11 -24.46 63.47
CA ALA A 55 -69.07 -23.55 63.95
C ALA A 55 -69.29 -22.12 63.41
N ILE A 56 -69.56 -21.97 62.12
CA ILE A 56 -69.86 -20.67 61.50
C ILE A 56 -71.13 -20.06 62.10
N ALA A 57 -72.19 -20.85 62.27
CA ALA A 57 -73.47 -20.37 62.80
C ALA A 57 -73.37 -19.91 64.27
N VAL A 58 -72.60 -20.59 65.11
CA VAL A 58 -72.51 -20.31 66.56
C VAL A 58 -71.43 -19.28 66.88
N LEU A 59 -70.25 -19.38 66.26
CA LEU A 59 -69.11 -18.50 66.54
C LEU A 59 -69.17 -17.20 65.72
N GLY A 60 -69.84 -17.23 64.56
CA GLY A 60 -69.86 -16.14 63.58
C GLY A 60 -68.60 -16.15 62.71
N ALA A 61 -68.74 -15.79 61.43
CA ALA A 61 -67.65 -15.79 60.46
C ALA A 61 -66.46 -14.89 60.89
N THR A 62 -66.75 -13.77 61.54
CA THR A 62 -65.75 -12.80 62.00
C THR A 62 -64.89 -13.34 63.13
N ARG A 63 -65.44 -14.17 64.02
CA ARG A 63 -64.69 -14.74 65.15
C ARG A 63 -63.77 -15.87 64.70
N ILE A 64 -64.21 -16.66 63.72
CA ILE A 64 -63.37 -17.72 63.13
C ILE A 64 -62.12 -17.12 62.49
N ALA A 65 -62.26 -15.95 61.85
CA ALA A 65 -61.13 -15.25 61.23
C ALA A 65 -60.11 -14.68 62.24
N SER A 66 -60.52 -14.46 63.50
CA SER A 66 -59.64 -13.94 64.57
C SER A 66 -59.18 -15.00 65.57
N MET A 67 -59.45 -16.28 65.32
CA MET A 67 -59.02 -17.37 66.19
C MET A 67 -57.49 -17.48 66.24
N THR A 68 -56.98 -17.77 67.43
CA THR A 68 -55.56 -18.10 67.60
C THR A 68 -55.22 -19.41 66.90
N SER A 69 -53.94 -19.63 66.62
CA SER A 69 -53.48 -20.86 65.96
C SER A 69 -53.83 -22.13 66.77
N VAL A 70 -53.87 -22.04 68.10
CA VAL A 70 -54.23 -23.15 68.99
C VAL A 70 -55.72 -23.47 68.92
N GLU A 71 -56.59 -22.44 68.92
CA GLU A 71 -58.04 -22.62 68.81
C GLU A 71 -58.44 -23.19 67.44
N THR A 72 -57.76 -22.74 66.39
CA THR A 72 -57.95 -23.25 65.03
C THR A 72 -57.57 -24.73 64.94
N ALA A 73 -56.44 -25.11 65.55
CA ALA A 73 -56.01 -26.50 65.61
C ALA A 73 -57.00 -27.39 66.39
N ALA A 74 -57.54 -26.89 67.51
CA ALA A 74 -58.55 -27.61 68.28
C ALA A 74 -59.85 -27.82 67.47
N LEU A 75 -60.32 -26.80 66.73
CA LEU A 75 -61.50 -26.91 65.88
C LEU A 75 -61.31 -27.94 64.76
N VAL A 76 -60.16 -27.90 64.08
CA VAL A 76 -59.80 -28.89 63.05
C VAL A 76 -59.76 -30.29 63.65
N PHE A 77 -59.16 -30.46 64.83
CA PHE A 77 -59.10 -31.76 65.49
C PHE A 77 -60.49 -32.33 65.81
N VAL A 78 -61.39 -31.51 66.37
CA VAL A 78 -62.77 -31.91 66.68
C VAL A 78 -63.56 -32.26 65.41
N ALA A 79 -63.34 -31.54 64.30
CA ALA A 79 -64.01 -31.83 63.04
C ALA A 79 -63.52 -33.12 62.37
N PHE A 80 -62.19 -33.35 62.37
CA PHE A 80 -61.58 -34.43 61.59
C PHE A 80 -61.44 -35.75 62.36
N LEU A 81 -61.28 -35.74 63.69
CA LEU A 81 -61.10 -36.97 64.45
C LEU A 81 -62.29 -37.95 64.31
N PRO A 82 -63.57 -37.51 64.46
CA PRO A 82 -64.71 -38.42 64.28
C PRO A 82 -64.87 -38.88 62.83
N ALA A 83 -64.55 -38.01 61.87
CA ALA A 83 -64.59 -38.35 60.45
C ALA A 83 -63.59 -39.45 60.10
N ALA A 84 -62.38 -39.39 60.66
CA ALA A 84 -61.37 -40.44 60.50
C ALA A 84 -61.86 -41.77 61.08
N LEU A 85 -62.44 -41.77 62.28
CA LEU A 85 -62.99 -42.98 62.91
C LEU A 85 -64.13 -43.60 62.08
N LEU A 86 -65.00 -42.81 61.46
CA LEU A 86 -66.05 -43.31 60.58
C LEU A 86 -65.50 -43.99 59.33
N VAL A 87 -64.46 -43.43 58.71
CA VAL A 87 -63.78 -44.04 57.56
C VAL A 87 -63.11 -45.35 57.97
N PHE A 88 -62.43 -45.38 59.12
CA PHE A 88 -61.82 -46.60 59.64
C PHE A 88 -62.86 -47.67 59.97
N ALA A 89 -63.99 -47.31 60.60
CA ALA A 89 -65.08 -48.23 60.87
C ALA A 89 -65.70 -48.78 59.58
N GLY A 90 -65.83 -47.96 58.54
CA GLY A 90 -66.28 -48.39 57.21
C GLY A 90 -65.31 -49.35 56.53
N ALA A 91 -64.00 -49.09 56.62
CA ALA A 91 -62.96 -49.98 56.11
C ALA A 91 -62.95 -51.33 56.84
N ALA A 92 -63.03 -51.31 58.18
CA ALA A 92 -63.10 -52.50 59.00
C ALA A 92 -64.39 -53.30 58.75
N ALA A 93 -65.53 -52.64 58.58
CA ALA A 93 -66.79 -53.30 58.21
C ALA A 93 -66.70 -53.97 56.83
N ARG A 94 -66.04 -53.32 55.86
CA ARG A 94 -65.77 -53.91 54.54
C ARG A 94 -64.91 -55.17 54.64
N GLU A 95 -63.90 -55.15 55.51
CA GLU A 95 -63.06 -56.32 55.79
C GLU A 95 -63.83 -57.42 56.51
N GLY A 96 -64.72 -57.08 57.46
CA GLY A 96 -65.61 -58.02 58.11
C GLY A 96 -66.57 -58.72 57.14
N VAL A 97 -67.16 -57.99 56.19
CA VAL A 97 -68.02 -58.58 55.15
C VAL A 97 -67.23 -59.49 54.21
N ARG A 98 -65.99 -59.14 53.87
CA ARG A 98 -65.10 -59.99 53.08
C ARG A 98 -64.70 -61.27 53.83
N ALA A 99 -64.41 -61.16 55.13
CA ALA A 99 -64.10 -62.31 55.98
C ALA A 99 -65.31 -63.25 56.12
N GLN A 100 -66.53 -62.72 56.28
CA GLN A 100 -67.74 -63.54 56.30
C GLN A 100 -68.03 -64.24 54.97
N ALA A 101 -67.74 -63.59 53.84
CA ALA A 101 -67.86 -64.23 52.53
C ALA A 101 -66.86 -65.38 52.36
N GLN A 102 -65.66 -65.26 52.93
CA GLN A 102 -64.67 -66.34 52.95
C GLN A 102 -65.07 -67.49 53.89
N ALA A 103 -65.62 -67.18 55.07
CA ALA A 103 -66.14 -68.19 56.01
C ALA A 103 -67.29 -69.01 55.40
N ARG A 104 -68.20 -68.35 54.66
CA ARG A 104 -69.28 -69.04 53.93
C ARG A 104 -68.74 -69.94 52.81
N ARG A 105 -67.70 -69.51 52.10
CA ARG A 105 -67.04 -70.35 51.09
C ARG A 105 -66.32 -71.54 51.69
N LEU A 106 -65.75 -71.39 52.90
CA LEU A 106 -65.18 -72.52 53.64
C LEU A 106 -66.27 -73.51 54.08
N ALA A 107 -67.42 -73.02 54.53
CA ALA A 107 -68.56 -73.87 54.88
C ALA A 107 -69.10 -74.62 53.65
N ASP A 108 -69.24 -73.95 52.51
CA ASP A 108 -69.70 -74.54 51.25
C ASP A 108 -68.68 -75.53 50.64
N ALA A 109 -67.38 -75.26 50.84
CA ALA A 109 -66.29 -76.16 50.48
C ALA A 109 -66.22 -77.38 51.41
N ALA A 110 -66.48 -77.21 52.71
CA ALA A 110 -66.60 -78.30 53.66
C ALA A 110 -67.81 -79.19 53.35
N ASP A 111 -68.94 -78.60 52.95
CA ASP A 111 -70.15 -79.33 52.55
C ASP A 111 -69.93 -80.15 51.25
N ARG A 112 -69.14 -79.62 50.30
CA ARG A 112 -68.69 -80.36 49.11
C ARG A 112 -67.66 -81.45 49.41
N MET A 113 -66.83 -81.29 50.44
CA MET A 113 -65.92 -82.34 50.89
C MET A 113 -66.66 -83.50 51.56
N MET A 114 -67.82 -83.25 52.19
CA MET A 114 -68.65 -84.29 52.81
C MET A 114 -69.50 -85.08 51.81
N ASN A 115 -69.58 -84.65 50.54
CA ASN A 115 -70.25 -85.38 49.46
C ASN A 115 -69.37 -85.46 48.18
N PRO A 116 -68.33 -86.30 48.16
CA PRO A 116 -67.49 -86.45 46.98
C PRO A 116 -68.25 -87.19 45.86
N SER A 117 -68.70 -86.42 44.86
CA SER A 117 -69.22 -86.94 43.58
C SER A 117 -68.07 -87.12 42.56
N PRO A 118 -68.17 -88.07 41.60
CA PRO A 118 -67.14 -88.41 40.59
C PRO A 118 -66.60 -87.25 39.72
N VAL A 119 -67.16 -86.05 39.82
CA VAL A 119 -66.65 -84.83 39.16
C VAL A 119 -65.33 -84.32 39.76
N ALA A 120 -65.07 -84.56 41.06
CA ALA A 120 -63.85 -84.11 41.73
C ALA A 120 -62.58 -84.84 41.26
N GLU A 121 -62.70 -86.12 40.91
CA GLU A 121 -61.57 -86.92 40.43
C GLU A 121 -61.14 -86.53 39.00
N ALA A 122 -62.12 -86.24 38.13
CA ALA A 122 -61.86 -85.75 36.78
C ALA A 122 -61.24 -84.33 36.80
N ALA A 123 -61.69 -83.46 37.71
CA ALA A 123 -61.11 -82.13 37.90
C ALA A 123 -59.67 -82.19 38.42
N ALA A 124 -59.37 -83.08 39.38
CA ALA A 124 -58.01 -83.28 39.90
C ALA A 124 -57.04 -83.81 38.83
N ARG A 125 -57.48 -84.77 37.99
CA ARG A 125 -56.66 -85.25 36.86
C ARG A 125 -56.39 -84.16 35.82
N ARG A 126 -57.40 -83.37 35.47
CA ARG A 126 -57.24 -82.25 34.51
C ARG A 126 -56.31 -81.16 35.05
N LEU A 127 -56.44 -80.83 36.35
CA LEU A 127 -55.54 -79.88 37.01
C LEU A 127 -54.09 -80.40 37.01
N GLY A 128 -53.88 -81.69 37.32
CA GLY A 128 -52.55 -82.29 37.28
C GLY A 128 -51.90 -82.28 35.89
N ILE A 129 -52.67 -82.49 34.82
CA ILE A 129 -52.19 -82.38 33.44
C ILE A 129 -51.89 -80.93 33.07
N SER A 130 -52.77 -79.99 33.42
CA SER A 130 -52.58 -78.55 33.15
C SER A 130 -51.36 -77.99 33.87
N VAL A 131 -51.20 -78.28 35.18
CA VAL A 131 -50.05 -77.83 35.97
C VAL A 131 -48.75 -78.43 35.45
N ARG A 132 -48.75 -79.69 35.03
CA ARG A 132 -47.57 -80.32 34.41
C ARG A 132 -47.21 -79.67 33.07
N GLY A 133 -48.22 -79.30 32.27
CA GLY A 133 -48.04 -78.52 31.05
C GLY A 133 -47.45 -77.13 31.31
N GLU A 134 -47.98 -76.42 32.31
CA GLU A 134 -47.51 -75.08 32.71
C GLU A 134 -46.08 -75.12 33.24
N ILE A 135 -45.73 -76.11 34.07
CA ILE A 135 -44.36 -76.30 34.58
C ILE A 135 -43.40 -76.61 33.43
N ALA A 136 -43.78 -77.48 32.48
CA ALA A 136 -42.95 -77.77 31.31
C ALA A 136 -42.82 -76.58 30.33
N ALA A 137 -43.80 -75.67 30.31
CA ALA A 137 -43.70 -74.41 29.58
C ALA A 137 -42.79 -73.40 30.30
N LEU A 138 -42.90 -73.31 31.63
CA LEU A 138 -42.05 -72.47 32.48
C LEU A 138 -40.59 -72.92 32.41
N ASP A 139 -40.30 -74.22 32.50
CA ASP A 139 -38.96 -74.78 32.42
C ASP A 139 -38.27 -74.45 31.07
N ARG A 140 -39.02 -74.57 29.96
CA ARG A 140 -38.54 -74.15 28.63
C ARG A 140 -38.28 -72.64 28.55
N SER A 141 -39.17 -71.82 29.11
CA SER A 141 -39.02 -70.35 29.13
C SER A 141 -37.85 -69.91 30.00
N LEU A 142 -37.63 -70.57 31.15
CA LEU A 142 -36.47 -70.35 32.02
C LEU A 142 -35.17 -70.77 31.35
N GLY A 143 -35.16 -71.92 30.66
CA GLY A 143 -34.02 -72.36 29.85
C GLY A 143 -33.67 -71.37 28.73
N GLU A 144 -34.67 -70.85 28.02
CA GLU A 144 -34.47 -69.80 27.01
C GLU A 144 -33.96 -68.49 27.63
N THR A 145 -34.48 -68.10 28.79
CA THR A 145 -34.07 -66.88 29.49
C THR A 145 -32.64 -66.98 30.02
N LEU A 146 -32.24 -68.13 30.57
CA LEU A 146 -30.87 -68.40 31.00
C LEU A 146 -29.90 -68.36 29.82
N SER A 147 -30.27 -68.96 28.68
CA SER A 147 -29.48 -68.89 27.45
C SER A 147 -29.32 -67.44 26.95
N LYS A 148 -30.40 -66.64 26.99
CA LYS A 148 -30.34 -65.20 26.66
C LYS A 148 -29.46 -64.43 27.64
N LEU A 149 -29.53 -64.71 28.95
CA LEU A 149 -28.68 -64.06 29.95
C LEU A 149 -27.20 -64.40 29.74
N GLN A 150 -26.86 -65.66 29.45
CA GLN A 150 -25.49 -66.05 29.11
C GLN A 150 -24.99 -65.35 27.83
N ALA A 151 -25.86 -65.21 26.83
CA ALA A 151 -25.52 -64.46 25.61
C ALA A 151 -25.29 -62.97 25.90
N VAL A 152 -26.10 -62.35 26.76
CA VAL A 152 -25.94 -60.95 27.18
C VAL A 152 -24.66 -60.77 28.01
N GLU A 153 -24.35 -61.68 28.93
CA GLU A 153 -23.12 -61.67 29.71
C GLU A 153 -21.89 -61.73 28.79
N ALA A 154 -21.91 -62.61 27.79
CA ALA A 154 -20.83 -62.69 26.80
C ALA A 154 -20.69 -61.42 25.95
N VAL A 155 -21.80 -60.72 25.64
CA VAL A 155 -21.76 -59.43 24.94
C VAL A 155 -21.22 -58.33 25.86
N ILE A 156 -21.66 -58.25 27.11
CA ILE A 156 -21.17 -57.27 28.08
C ILE A 156 -19.67 -57.47 28.32
N ALA A 157 -19.21 -58.71 28.50
CA ALA A 157 -17.79 -59.01 28.67
C ALA A 157 -16.95 -58.52 27.48
N ARG A 158 -17.39 -58.78 26.24
CA ARG A 158 -16.73 -58.28 25.03
C ARG A 158 -16.76 -56.76 24.93
N GLN A 159 -17.88 -56.14 25.31
CA GLN A 159 -18.04 -54.69 25.24
C GLN A 159 -17.19 -53.98 26.28
N THR A 160 -17.11 -54.50 27.51
CA THR A 160 -16.19 -54.03 28.55
C THR A 160 -14.74 -54.13 28.07
N GLN A 161 -14.34 -55.26 27.50
CA GLN A 161 -12.99 -55.44 26.94
C GLN A 161 -12.69 -54.45 25.81
N ALA A 162 -13.65 -54.20 24.91
CA ALA A 162 -13.51 -53.22 23.84
C ALA A 162 -13.40 -51.78 24.37
N VAL A 163 -14.14 -51.45 25.42
CA VAL A 163 -14.06 -50.15 26.11
C VAL A 163 -12.72 -49.98 26.80
N GLU A 164 -12.23 -50.99 27.51
CA GLU A 164 -10.90 -50.98 28.15
C GLU A 164 -9.78 -50.79 27.12
N GLN A 165 -9.86 -51.51 25.99
CA GLN A 165 -8.90 -51.36 24.90
C GLN A 165 -8.96 -49.96 24.26
N SER A 166 -10.17 -49.41 24.09
CA SER A 166 -10.36 -48.05 23.58
C SER A 166 -9.81 -47.00 24.55
N ALA A 167 -10.02 -47.19 25.86
CA ALA A 167 -9.48 -46.32 26.90
C ALA A 167 -7.94 -46.38 26.92
N ALA A 168 -7.35 -47.57 26.83
CA ALA A 168 -5.90 -47.74 26.75
C ALA A 168 -5.31 -47.05 25.50
N THR A 169 -5.97 -47.21 24.35
CA THR A 169 -5.55 -46.57 23.09
C THR A 169 -5.67 -45.04 23.18
N ALA A 170 -6.75 -44.53 23.78
CA ALA A 170 -6.95 -43.11 24.00
C ALA A 170 -5.89 -42.53 24.95
N GLN A 171 -5.54 -43.25 26.01
CA GLN A 171 -4.49 -42.86 26.95
C GLN A 171 -3.11 -42.82 26.27
N GLN A 172 -2.79 -43.80 25.41
CA GLN A 172 -1.57 -43.79 24.60
C GLN A 172 -1.56 -42.61 23.62
N GLY A 173 -2.67 -42.37 22.91
CA GLY A 173 -2.83 -41.25 21.99
C GLY A 173 -2.65 -39.90 22.70
N ALA A 174 -3.27 -39.72 23.87
CA ALA A 174 -3.09 -38.54 24.71
C ALA A 174 -1.61 -38.36 25.13
N GLY A 175 -0.93 -39.45 25.51
CA GLY A 175 0.51 -39.42 25.79
C GLY A 175 1.35 -38.96 24.61
N HIS A 176 1.05 -39.43 23.39
CA HIS A 176 1.75 -38.98 22.18
C HIS A 176 1.50 -37.51 21.88
N LEU A 177 0.26 -37.03 22.07
CA LEU A 177 -0.10 -35.62 21.88
C LEU A 177 0.63 -34.72 22.88
N VAL A 178 0.65 -35.08 24.17
CA VAL A 178 1.37 -34.31 25.20
C VAL A 178 2.86 -34.20 24.86
N ASN A 179 3.52 -35.32 24.54
CA ASN A 179 4.92 -35.31 24.13
C ASN A 179 5.15 -34.53 22.82
N GLY A 180 4.19 -34.58 21.89
CA GLY A 180 4.22 -33.79 20.66
C GLY A 180 4.17 -32.29 20.95
N LEU A 181 3.22 -31.86 21.78
CA LEU A 181 3.04 -30.47 22.18
C LEU A 181 4.21 -29.93 23.00
N GLU A 182 4.84 -30.76 23.86
CA GLU A 182 6.06 -30.37 24.58
C GLU A 182 7.23 -30.13 23.62
N ARG A 183 7.40 -31.00 22.60
CA ARG A 183 8.41 -30.79 21.55
C ARG A 183 8.12 -29.55 20.72
N GLU A 184 6.87 -29.33 20.30
CA GLU A 184 6.49 -28.13 19.55
C GLU A 184 6.72 -26.86 20.38
N ARG A 185 6.38 -26.87 21.68
CA ARG A 185 6.67 -25.75 22.58
C ARG A 185 8.17 -25.49 22.71
N ALA A 186 8.99 -26.53 22.83
CA ALA A 186 10.44 -26.37 22.87
C ALA A 186 10.99 -25.76 21.57
N VAL A 187 10.48 -26.21 20.41
CA VAL A 187 10.84 -25.65 19.11
C VAL A 187 10.41 -24.20 18.97
N LEU A 188 9.18 -23.85 19.36
CA LEU A 188 8.68 -22.47 19.36
C LEU A 188 9.48 -21.55 20.30
N GLY A 189 9.90 -22.08 21.45
CA GLY A 189 10.81 -21.38 22.37
C GLY A 189 12.14 -21.06 21.69
N LYS A 190 12.78 -22.06 21.07
CA LYS A 190 14.02 -21.87 20.34
C LYS A 190 13.88 -20.89 19.17
N ILE A 191 12.81 -20.97 18.39
CA ILE A 191 12.54 -20.03 17.29
C ILE A 191 12.41 -18.60 17.84
N SER A 192 11.75 -18.43 18.99
CA SER A 192 11.58 -17.12 19.63
C SER A 192 12.92 -16.55 20.13
N GLU A 193 13.79 -17.39 20.69
CA GLU A 193 15.17 -17.03 21.07
C GLU A 193 16.02 -16.65 19.85
N ASP A 194 15.96 -17.44 18.77
CA ASP A 194 16.67 -17.17 17.52
C ASP A 194 16.19 -15.85 16.88
N LEU A 195 14.88 -15.61 16.88
CA LEU A 195 14.28 -14.38 16.37
C LEU A 195 14.69 -13.17 17.21
N ALA A 196 14.70 -13.29 18.55
CA ALA A 196 15.17 -12.23 19.43
C ALA A 196 16.66 -11.92 19.18
N ALA A 197 17.50 -12.95 19.05
CA ALA A 197 18.92 -12.79 18.74
C ALA A 197 19.12 -12.14 17.35
N GLN A 198 18.32 -12.50 16.36
CA GLN A 198 18.35 -11.88 15.04
C GLN A 198 17.93 -10.41 15.07
N ALA A 199 16.89 -10.07 15.84
CA ALA A 199 16.44 -8.68 16.01
C ALA A 199 17.53 -7.80 16.63
N VAL A 200 18.25 -8.31 17.64
CA VAL A 200 19.40 -7.60 18.25
C VAL A 200 20.50 -7.35 17.22
N ARG A 201 20.91 -8.38 16.45
CA ARG A 201 21.93 -8.23 15.39
C ARG A 201 21.53 -7.20 14.34
N VAL A 202 20.25 -7.18 13.94
CA VAL A 202 19.72 -6.20 12.99
C VAL A 202 19.73 -4.80 13.60
N SER A 203 19.31 -4.63 14.85
CA SER A 203 19.34 -3.34 15.55
C SER A 203 20.76 -2.76 15.64
N GLU A 204 21.74 -3.60 16.00
CA GLU A 204 23.15 -3.20 16.01
C GLU A 204 23.67 -2.83 14.61
N ALA A 205 23.31 -3.61 13.58
CA ALA A 205 23.72 -3.34 12.21
C ALA A 205 23.13 -2.01 11.71
N ILE A 206 21.85 -1.74 11.98
CA ILE A 206 21.19 -0.46 11.69
C ILE A 206 21.90 0.67 12.44
N GLY A 207 22.18 0.51 13.73
CA GLY A 207 22.90 1.50 14.53
C GLY A 207 24.26 1.87 13.93
N ARG A 208 25.07 0.85 13.56
CA ARG A 208 26.35 1.06 12.86
C ARG A 208 26.17 1.75 11.52
N GLN A 209 25.17 1.35 10.73
CA GLN A 209 24.91 1.95 9.42
C GLN A 209 24.44 3.41 9.52
N THR A 210 23.57 3.74 10.46
CA THR A 210 23.15 5.13 10.72
C THR A 210 24.33 5.99 11.15
N GLN A 211 25.24 5.46 11.97
CA GLN A 211 26.48 6.14 12.34
C GLN A 211 27.39 6.35 11.12
N ALA A 212 27.56 5.33 10.28
CA ALA A 212 28.34 5.42 9.04
C ALA A 212 27.75 6.47 8.08
N ILE A 213 26.42 6.46 7.86
CA ILE A 213 25.73 7.46 7.04
C ILE A 213 25.93 8.87 7.61
N SER A 214 25.82 9.04 8.94
CA SER A 214 26.04 10.34 9.58
C SER A 214 27.48 10.82 9.43
N ALA A 215 28.46 9.91 9.50
CA ALA A 215 29.86 10.22 9.26
C ALA A 215 30.10 10.62 7.80
N SER A 216 29.59 9.84 6.84
CA SER A 216 29.68 10.17 5.41
C SER A 216 28.97 11.48 5.06
N ALA A 217 27.83 11.79 5.69
CA ALA A 217 27.14 13.06 5.49
C ALA A 217 27.96 14.25 6.02
N ARG A 218 28.61 14.12 7.17
CA ARG A 218 29.54 15.14 7.69
C ARG A 218 30.76 15.32 6.81
N GLU A 219 31.30 14.23 6.28
CA GLU A 219 32.41 14.26 5.34
C GLU A 219 32.01 14.94 4.02
N ALA A 220 30.84 14.61 3.48
CA ALA A 220 30.29 15.27 2.30
C ALA A 220 30.05 16.77 2.54
N ASP A 221 29.53 17.18 3.70
CA ASP A 221 29.36 18.60 4.06
C ASP A 221 30.71 19.34 4.14
N ALA A 222 31.74 18.69 4.70
CA ALA A 222 33.09 19.25 4.72
C ALA A 222 33.68 19.40 3.31
N GLN A 223 33.48 18.40 2.44
CA GLN A 223 33.91 18.45 1.04
C GLN A 223 33.16 19.54 0.26
N LEU A 224 31.86 19.71 0.48
CA LEU A 224 31.05 20.78 -0.12
C LEU A 224 31.56 22.16 0.28
N ARG A 225 31.81 22.40 1.58
CA ARG A 225 32.37 23.68 2.04
C ARG A 225 33.75 23.96 1.45
N ALA A 226 34.60 22.94 1.32
CA ALA A 226 35.89 23.08 0.67
C ALA A 226 35.75 23.41 -0.83
N ALA A 227 34.80 22.77 -1.52
CA ALA A 227 34.49 23.07 -2.91
C ALA A 227 33.95 24.49 -3.09
N ASP A 228 33.08 24.97 -2.19
CA ASP A 228 32.57 26.34 -2.20
C ASP A 228 33.69 27.38 -2.03
N GLN A 229 34.65 27.13 -1.14
CA GLN A 229 35.82 28.01 -0.97
C GLN A 229 36.68 28.07 -2.24
N VAL A 230 36.95 26.92 -2.86
CA VAL A 230 37.70 26.87 -4.13
C VAL A 230 36.93 27.57 -5.25
N LEU A 231 35.61 27.46 -5.27
CA LEU A 231 34.77 28.13 -6.26
C LEU A 231 34.80 29.64 -6.06
N GLU A 232 34.67 30.13 -4.82
CA GLU A 232 34.77 31.55 -4.48
C GLU A 232 36.11 32.13 -4.90
N ASP A 233 37.23 31.46 -4.56
CA ASP A 233 38.58 31.88 -4.99
C ASP A 233 38.69 31.97 -6.52
N ARG A 234 38.12 30.99 -7.24
CA ARG A 234 38.09 31.00 -8.71
C ARG A 234 37.24 32.13 -9.26
N VAL A 235 36.08 32.42 -8.66
CA VAL A 235 35.20 33.53 -9.07
C VAL A 235 35.89 34.87 -8.84
N GLN A 236 36.57 35.06 -7.70
CA GLN A 236 37.36 36.26 -7.42
C GLN A 236 38.54 36.41 -8.41
N SER A 237 39.30 35.35 -8.63
CA SER A 237 40.40 35.33 -9.61
C SER A 237 39.91 35.60 -11.04
N PHE A 238 38.76 35.04 -11.41
CA PHE A 238 38.13 35.29 -12.70
C PHE A 238 37.68 36.75 -12.83
N GLY A 239 37.06 37.32 -11.79
CA GLY A 239 36.68 38.73 -11.75
C GLY A 239 37.89 39.67 -11.90
N ALA A 240 38.99 39.38 -11.20
CA ALA A 240 40.24 40.14 -11.35
C ALA A 240 40.83 40.03 -12.77
N THR A 241 40.82 38.82 -13.35
CA THR A 241 41.29 38.60 -14.73
C THR A 241 40.42 39.32 -15.74
N ALA A 242 39.09 39.27 -15.57
CA ALA A 242 38.13 39.97 -16.43
C ALA A 242 38.32 41.49 -16.35
N ALA A 243 38.57 42.05 -15.17
CA ALA A 243 38.89 43.48 -15.01
C ALA A 243 40.19 43.87 -15.73
N LEU A 244 41.26 43.08 -15.58
CA LEU A 244 42.53 43.30 -16.29
C LEU A 244 42.38 43.18 -17.81
N MET A 245 41.55 42.24 -18.30
CA MET A 245 41.24 42.12 -19.72
C MET A 245 40.43 43.32 -20.22
N GLY A 246 39.48 43.80 -19.43
CA GLY A 246 38.72 45.02 -19.73
C GLY A 246 39.63 46.24 -19.88
N ASP A 247 40.55 46.42 -18.93
CA ASP A 247 41.52 47.51 -18.95
C ASP A 247 42.48 47.41 -20.16
N ARG A 248 43.03 46.22 -20.42
CA ARG A 248 43.85 45.98 -21.63
C ARG A 248 43.09 46.23 -22.92
N THR A 249 41.82 45.83 -22.98
CA THR A 249 40.98 46.06 -24.16
C THR A 249 40.76 47.56 -24.37
N ALA A 250 40.47 48.32 -23.32
CA ALA A 250 40.37 49.78 -23.38
C ALA A 250 41.68 50.43 -23.84
N MET A 251 42.83 50.00 -23.29
CA MET A 251 44.15 50.45 -23.74
C MET A 251 44.42 50.12 -25.22
N LEU A 252 44.07 48.92 -25.68
CA LEU A 252 44.21 48.51 -27.08
C LEU A 252 43.31 49.35 -28.00
N THR A 253 42.06 49.61 -27.61
CA THR A 253 41.16 50.50 -28.37
C THR A 253 41.72 51.91 -28.45
N GLN A 254 42.28 52.43 -27.37
CA GLN A 254 42.93 53.75 -27.36
C GLN A 254 44.19 53.78 -28.25
N ALA A 255 45.03 52.74 -28.18
CA ALA A 255 46.20 52.62 -29.04
C ALA A 255 45.81 52.52 -30.51
N ALA A 256 44.78 51.73 -30.84
CA ALA A 256 44.24 51.63 -32.20
C ALA A 256 43.72 53.00 -32.71
N ALA A 257 43.03 53.77 -31.87
CA ALA A 257 42.60 55.12 -32.21
C ALA A 257 43.78 56.08 -32.49
N GLN A 258 44.85 56.02 -31.68
CA GLN A 258 46.06 56.81 -31.89
C GLN A 258 46.80 56.41 -33.17
N THR A 259 46.87 55.11 -33.48
CA THR A 259 47.46 54.61 -34.72
C THR A 259 46.66 55.10 -35.92
N ASN A 260 45.33 55.01 -35.91
CA ASN A 260 44.48 55.57 -36.96
C ASN A 260 44.72 57.08 -37.16
N GLY A 261 44.79 57.85 -36.09
CA GLY A 261 45.10 59.28 -36.16
C GLY A 261 46.52 59.58 -36.67
N SER A 262 47.48 58.68 -36.43
CA SER A 262 48.83 58.80 -36.97
C SER A 262 48.89 58.43 -38.45
N THR A 263 48.16 57.39 -38.88
CA THR A 263 47.98 57.04 -40.29
C THR A 263 47.35 58.18 -41.07
N GLN A 264 46.26 58.79 -40.56
CA GLN A 264 45.64 59.96 -41.21
C GLN A 264 46.60 61.15 -41.33
N ARG A 265 47.41 61.42 -40.30
CA ARG A 265 48.45 62.46 -40.36
C ARG A 265 49.55 62.12 -41.35
N LEU A 266 49.96 60.86 -41.43
CA LEU A 266 50.94 60.39 -42.40
C LEU A 266 50.40 60.51 -43.83
N GLU A 267 49.14 60.13 -44.07
CA GLU A 267 48.45 60.30 -45.37
C GLU A 267 48.39 61.77 -45.78
N ALA A 268 48.03 62.67 -44.86
CA ALA A 268 48.02 64.11 -45.12
C ALA A 268 49.43 64.66 -45.41
N ALA A 269 50.45 64.23 -44.65
CA ALA A 269 51.83 64.62 -44.87
C ALA A 269 52.36 64.11 -46.21
N LEU A 270 52.02 62.87 -46.59
CA LEU A 270 52.39 62.27 -47.87
C LEU A 270 51.73 63.01 -49.03
N ALA A 271 50.43 63.35 -48.91
CA ALA A 271 49.72 64.17 -49.89
C ALA A 271 50.38 65.56 -50.05
N GLY A 272 50.76 66.20 -48.95
CA GLY A 272 51.49 67.48 -48.97
C GLY A 272 52.88 67.38 -49.59
N ALA A 273 53.61 66.28 -49.32
CA ALA A 273 54.91 66.01 -49.94
C ALA A 273 54.78 65.79 -51.45
N LEU A 274 53.74 65.07 -51.89
CA LEU A 274 53.44 64.88 -53.31
C LEU A 274 53.07 66.19 -54.01
N ASP A 275 52.27 67.06 -53.39
CA ASP A 275 51.97 68.40 -53.92
C ASP A 275 53.23 69.28 -54.01
N THR A 276 54.09 69.23 -52.99
CA THR A 276 55.36 69.95 -52.98
C THR A 276 56.30 69.43 -54.08
N LEU A 277 56.38 68.12 -54.27
CA LEU A 277 57.14 67.50 -55.37
C LEU A 277 56.59 67.92 -56.73
N ALA A 278 55.26 67.90 -56.92
CA ALA A 278 54.63 68.33 -58.15
C ALA A 278 54.94 69.82 -58.46
N LYS A 279 54.90 70.69 -57.45
CA LYS A 279 55.33 72.09 -57.56
C LYS A 279 56.82 72.23 -57.86
N ALA A 280 57.68 71.42 -57.24
CA ALA A 280 59.11 71.44 -57.52
C ALA A 280 59.41 70.99 -58.97
N THR A 281 58.70 69.97 -59.48
CA THR A 281 58.80 69.54 -60.87
C THR A 281 58.33 70.62 -61.83
N SER A 282 57.20 71.29 -61.57
CA SER A 282 56.71 72.37 -62.45
C SER A 282 57.64 73.59 -62.43
N LEU A 283 58.19 73.96 -61.26
CA LEU A 283 59.23 74.98 -61.15
C LEU A 283 60.51 74.59 -61.89
N THR A 284 60.90 73.31 -61.84
CA THR A 284 62.06 72.81 -62.58
C THR A 284 61.83 72.89 -64.09
N GLU A 285 60.64 72.54 -64.58
CA GLU A 285 60.31 72.67 -66.00
C GLU A 285 60.23 74.14 -66.44
N ALA A 286 59.66 75.01 -65.61
CA ALA A 286 59.66 76.45 -65.85
C ALA A 286 61.09 77.02 -65.87
N ALA A 287 61.97 76.56 -64.98
CA ALA A 287 63.37 76.94 -64.95
C ALA A 287 64.12 76.44 -66.20
N LYS A 288 63.84 75.22 -66.66
CA LYS A 288 64.39 74.67 -67.91
C LYS A 288 63.94 75.50 -69.11
N GLN A 289 62.64 75.79 -69.22
CA GLN A 289 62.09 76.65 -70.27
C GLN A 289 62.68 78.06 -70.22
N SER A 290 62.87 78.63 -69.02
CA SER A 290 63.53 79.93 -68.84
C SER A 290 65.01 79.89 -69.23
N THR A 291 65.69 78.77 -69.02
CA THR A 291 67.10 78.59 -69.43
C THR A 291 67.21 78.46 -70.94
N GLU A 292 66.29 77.75 -71.59
CA GLU A 292 66.21 77.66 -73.05
C GLU A 292 65.94 79.04 -73.68
N SER A 293 64.97 79.80 -73.14
CA SER A 293 64.68 81.16 -73.62
C SER A 293 65.85 82.11 -73.39
N ALA A 294 66.52 82.03 -72.23
CA ALA A 294 67.74 82.79 -71.95
C ALA A 294 68.89 82.41 -72.89
N THR A 295 69.03 81.12 -73.24
CA THR A 295 70.06 80.64 -74.18
C THR A 295 69.79 81.13 -75.60
N LEU A 296 68.52 81.12 -76.04
CA LEU A 296 68.11 81.68 -77.32
C LEU A 296 68.37 83.19 -77.38
N ALA A 297 68.00 83.93 -76.32
CA ALA A 297 68.27 85.36 -76.21
C ALA A 297 69.77 85.67 -76.22
N ALA A 298 70.57 84.94 -75.43
CA ALA A 298 72.02 85.08 -75.39
C ALA A 298 72.67 84.77 -76.74
N SER A 299 72.20 83.74 -77.46
CA SER A 299 72.68 83.40 -78.81
C SER A 299 72.34 84.50 -79.82
N ALA A 300 71.15 85.09 -79.73
CA ALA A 300 70.75 86.23 -80.56
C ALA A 300 71.61 87.47 -80.27
N THR A 301 71.88 87.77 -78.99
CA THR A 301 72.79 88.87 -78.61
C THR A 301 74.22 88.60 -79.06
N ALA A 302 74.73 87.39 -78.89
CA ALA A 302 76.06 87.02 -79.36
C ALA A 302 76.19 87.15 -80.88
N GLY A 303 75.16 86.76 -81.64
CA GLY A 303 75.08 86.98 -83.08
C GLY A 303 75.10 88.46 -83.44
N ALA A 304 74.26 89.27 -82.78
CA ALA A 304 74.23 90.72 -82.99
C ALA A 304 75.58 91.40 -82.69
N VAL A 305 76.22 91.03 -81.57
CA VAL A 305 77.55 91.53 -81.20
C VAL A 305 78.60 91.14 -82.24
N ARG A 306 78.56 89.90 -82.74
CA ARG A 306 79.49 89.42 -83.79
C ARG A 306 79.33 90.19 -85.09
N ASP A 307 78.08 90.45 -85.52
CA ASP A 307 77.80 91.25 -86.71
C ASP A 307 78.24 92.71 -86.54
N THR A 308 77.97 93.32 -85.38
CA THR A 308 78.44 94.68 -85.08
C THR A 308 79.97 94.74 -85.08
N ALA A 309 80.66 93.76 -84.47
CA ALA A 309 82.12 93.68 -84.48
C ALA A 309 82.66 93.51 -85.90
N ALA A 310 82.04 92.68 -86.74
CA ALA A 310 82.44 92.50 -88.13
C ALA A 310 82.30 93.81 -88.94
N ARG A 311 81.20 94.54 -88.77
CA ARG A 311 81.01 95.86 -89.41
C ARG A 311 82.05 96.88 -88.94
N ALA A 312 82.32 96.93 -87.64
CA ALA A 312 83.34 97.82 -87.08
C ALA A 312 84.74 97.52 -87.62
N ILE A 313 85.08 96.23 -87.84
CA ILE A 313 86.34 95.83 -88.48
C ILE A 313 86.41 96.29 -89.94
N ASP A 314 85.32 96.15 -90.70
CA ASP A 314 85.28 96.60 -92.10
C ASP A 314 85.34 98.13 -92.21
N ASP A 315 84.67 98.87 -91.33
CA ASP A 315 84.80 100.33 -91.25
C ASP A 315 86.23 100.73 -90.89
N ALA A 316 86.87 100.04 -89.96
CA ALA A 316 88.27 100.29 -89.60
C ALA A 316 89.22 100.06 -90.79
N LYS A 317 89.00 99.01 -91.61
CA LYS A 317 89.78 98.79 -92.85
C LYS A 317 89.57 99.92 -93.85
N ARG A 318 88.33 100.37 -94.04
CA ARG A 318 87.99 101.45 -94.96
C ARG A 318 88.63 102.77 -94.54
N VAL A 319 88.62 103.08 -93.24
CA VAL A 319 89.33 104.23 -92.66
C VAL A 319 90.85 104.10 -92.86
N ALA A 320 91.42 102.91 -92.66
CA ALA A 320 92.85 102.67 -92.88
C ALA A 320 93.25 102.86 -94.35
N GLU A 321 92.42 102.44 -95.31
CA GLU A 321 92.61 102.71 -96.74
C GLU A 321 92.54 104.20 -97.07
N LEU A 322 91.59 104.92 -96.48
CA LEU A 322 91.44 106.38 -96.61
C LEU A 322 92.68 107.13 -96.11
N ILE A 323 93.16 106.80 -94.91
CA ILE A 323 94.40 107.36 -94.33
C ILE A 323 95.60 107.07 -95.23
N ARG A 324 95.69 105.88 -95.83
CA ARG A 324 96.78 105.52 -96.73
C ARG A 324 96.74 106.31 -98.04
N ALA A 325 95.55 106.54 -98.58
CA ALA A 325 95.37 107.39 -99.76
C ALA A 325 95.72 108.87 -99.47
N GLU A 326 95.32 109.37 -98.29
CA GLU A 326 95.62 110.74 -97.86
C GLU A 326 97.11 110.93 -97.56
N ALA A 327 97.77 109.95 -96.96
CA ALA A 327 99.22 109.96 -96.77
C ALA A 327 99.97 110.04 -98.11
N GLN A 328 99.53 109.30 -99.15
CA GLN A 328 100.10 109.38 -100.50
C GLN A 328 99.82 110.73 -101.19
N ALA A 329 98.67 111.35 -100.92
CA ALA A 329 98.35 112.68 -101.43
C ALA A 329 99.25 113.76 -100.81
N VAL A 330 99.46 113.70 -99.49
CA VAL A 330 100.37 114.60 -98.76
C VAL A 330 101.82 114.43 -99.24
N GLU A 331 102.25 113.20 -99.53
CA GLU A 331 103.59 112.93 -100.07
C GLU A 331 103.81 113.59 -101.45
N ARG A 332 102.80 113.56 -102.33
CA ARG A 332 102.83 114.27 -103.62
C ARG A 332 102.84 115.78 -103.46
N GLU A 333 102.04 116.33 -102.55
CA GLU A 333 101.98 117.76 -102.30
C GLU A 333 103.31 118.29 -101.72
N ALA A 334 103.94 117.53 -100.81
CA ALA A 334 105.26 117.83 -100.27
C ALA A 334 106.37 117.80 -101.34
N ALA A 335 106.33 116.83 -102.27
CA ALA A 335 107.27 116.81 -103.41
C ALA A 335 107.11 118.04 -104.30
N THR A 336 105.87 118.48 -104.55
CA THR A 336 105.59 119.66 -105.37
C THR A 336 106.03 120.97 -104.69
N ALA A 337 105.90 121.06 -103.36
CA ALA A 337 106.38 122.20 -102.58
C ALA A 337 107.91 122.30 -102.54
N LEU A 338 108.62 121.16 -102.49
CA LEU A 338 110.07 121.11 -102.57
C LEU A 338 110.60 121.57 -103.94
N GLU A 339 109.91 121.24 -105.03
CA GLU A 339 110.25 121.71 -106.38
C GLU A 339 110.15 123.24 -106.48
N ARG A 340 109.07 123.84 -105.95
CA ARG A 340 108.86 125.30 -105.92
C ARG A 340 109.91 126.05 -105.09
N LEU A 341 110.37 125.47 -103.98
CA LEU A 341 111.47 126.02 -103.20
C LEU A 341 112.80 126.00 -103.97
N ARG A 342 112.99 125.00 -104.84
CA ARG A 342 114.18 124.85 -105.69
C ARG A 342 114.21 125.88 -106.82
N GLU A 343 113.09 126.08 -107.52
CA GLU A 343 112.93 127.13 -108.55
C GLU A 343 113.13 128.54 -107.97
N ALA A 344 112.56 128.83 -106.79
CA ALA A 344 112.74 130.12 -106.12
C ALA A 344 114.20 130.39 -105.72
N ALA A 345 114.95 129.35 -105.33
CA ALA A 345 116.36 129.46 -105.00
C ALA A 345 117.25 129.70 -106.25
N GLU A 346 116.91 129.13 -107.40
CA GLU A 346 117.62 129.38 -108.67
C GLU A 346 117.33 130.77 -109.23
N ALA A 347 116.08 131.25 -109.15
CA ALA A 347 115.71 132.60 -109.58
C ALA A 347 116.43 133.70 -108.76
N ALA A 348 116.62 133.49 -107.45
CA ALA A 348 117.37 134.40 -106.60
C ALA A 348 118.87 134.45 -106.93
N ARG A 349 119.42 133.35 -107.49
CA ARG A 349 120.85 133.25 -107.83
C ARG A 349 121.19 133.99 -109.13
N PHE A 350 120.27 134.00 -110.10
CA PHE A 350 120.46 134.72 -111.37
C PHE A 350 120.35 136.25 -111.25
N ALA A 351 119.62 136.77 -110.26
CA ALA A 351 119.46 138.21 -110.04
C ALA A 351 120.66 138.88 -109.33
N ALA A 352 121.67 138.11 -108.90
CA ALA A 352 122.82 138.62 -108.14
C ALA A 352 124.09 138.83 -108.98
N GLU A 353 124.12 138.44 -110.26
CA GLU A 353 125.32 138.49 -111.12
C GLU A 353 125.15 139.22 -112.48
N GLY A 354 124.09 140.03 -112.68
CA GLY A 354 123.92 140.88 -113.88
C GLY A 354 122.97 142.03 -113.67
#